data_AF-A0A1R0KFL1-F1
#
_entry.id   AF-A0A1R0KFL1-F1
#
_cell.length_a   1.000
_cell.length_b   1.000
_cell.length_c   1.000
_cell.angle_alpha   90.00
_cell.angle_beta   90.00
_cell.angle_gamma   90.00
#
_symmetry.space_group_name_H-M   'P 1'
#
loop_
_entity.id
_entity.type
_entity.pdbx_description
1 polymer ?
#
loop_
_entity_poly.entity_id
_entity_poly.type
_entity_poly.pdbx_seq_one_letter_code
_entity_poly.pdbx_strand_id
1 'polypeptide(L)'
;MASMAMMLANNGLRDEVRSWIKKGDNKPVGAKQLADALPDELLAELKGDKSSAEMDKYLAGCADFLPYFFDKLTPDGVLPDDDGLRSLAETLDPAKVAGKATAGVKQAASSLGL
;
A
#
# COMPACT_ATOMS: atom_id res chain seq x y z
N MET A 1 -4.03 -6.17 -3.58
CA MET A 1 -3.04 -5.12 -3.25
C MET A 1 -1.78 -5.72 -2.63
N ALA A 2 -1.87 -6.56 -1.58
CA ALA A 2 -0.73 -7.39 -1.15
C ALA A 2 -0.16 -8.24 -2.29
N SER A 3 -1.04 -8.73 -3.18
CA SER A 3 -0.68 -9.43 -4.42
C SER A 3 0.27 -8.63 -5.33
N MET A 4 0.10 -7.31 -5.46
CA MET A 4 0.95 -6.48 -6.32
C MET A 4 2.35 -6.30 -5.71
N ALA A 5 2.43 -6.03 -4.41
CA ALA A 5 3.70 -5.91 -3.70
C ALA A 5 4.52 -7.21 -3.80
N MET A 6 3.86 -8.34 -3.56
CA MET A 6 4.47 -9.67 -3.63
C MET A 6 4.90 -10.02 -5.06
N MET A 7 4.11 -9.65 -6.06
CA MET A 7 4.46 -9.83 -7.47
C MET A 7 5.73 -9.05 -7.83
N LEU A 8 5.76 -7.74 -7.55
CA LEU A 8 6.93 -6.90 -7.81
C LEU A 8 8.17 -7.42 -7.07
N ALA A 9 8.02 -7.83 -5.81
CA ALA A 9 9.11 -8.39 -5.02
C ALA A 9 9.62 -9.74 -5.56
N ASN A 10 8.76 -10.55 -6.17
CA ASN A 10 9.15 -11.81 -6.80
C ASN A 10 9.79 -11.61 -8.18
N ASN A 11 9.45 -10.52 -8.88
CA ASN A 11 9.98 -10.20 -10.20
C ASN A 11 11.17 -9.22 -10.14
N GLY A 12 11.98 -9.29 -9.08
CA GLY A 12 13.28 -8.60 -9.01
C GLY A 12 13.30 -7.27 -8.28
N LEU A 13 12.17 -6.74 -7.80
CA LEU A 13 12.10 -5.50 -7.02
C LEU A 13 12.00 -5.73 -5.51
N ARG A 14 12.58 -6.83 -5.01
CA ARG A 14 12.47 -7.23 -3.61
C ARG A 14 13.00 -6.17 -2.66
N ASP A 15 14.12 -5.54 -3.00
CA ASP A 15 14.78 -4.55 -2.14
C ASP A 15 14.04 -3.21 -2.15
N GLU A 16 13.52 -2.80 -3.29
CA GLU A 16 12.66 -1.62 -3.45
C GLU A 16 11.35 -1.81 -2.68
N VAL A 17 10.63 -2.91 -2.93
CA VAL A 17 9.39 -3.23 -2.22
C VAL A 17 9.61 -3.30 -0.70
N ARG A 18 10.71 -3.92 -0.26
CA ARG A 18 11.06 -3.96 1.17
C ARG A 18 11.33 -2.57 1.74
N SER A 19 11.90 -1.66 0.96
CA SER A 19 12.11 -0.27 1.39
C SER A 19 10.80 0.50 1.51
N TRP A 20 9.82 0.22 0.66
CA TRP A 20 8.50 0.86 0.71
C TRP A 20 7.64 0.37 1.87
N ILE A 21 7.85 -0.89 2.27
CA ILE A 21 7.13 -1.50 3.39
C ILE A 21 7.71 -1.03 4.73
N LYS A 22 9.04 -0.90 4.83
CA LYS A 22 9.70 -0.49 6.08
C LYS A 22 9.63 1.02 6.27
N LYS A 23 9.58 1.47 7.53
CA LYS A 23 9.78 2.88 7.86
C LYS A 23 11.20 3.34 7.46
N GLY A 24 11.30 4.46 6.76
CA GLY A 24 12.57 5.04 6.32
C GLY A 24 12.46 5.66 4.93
N ASP A 25 13.59 5.88 4.28
CA ASP A 25 13.62 6.39 2.91
C ASP A 25 13.17 5.30 1.92
N ASN A 26 12.19 5.66 1.10
CA ASN A 26 11.71 4.82 0.03
C ASN A 26 12.69 4.83 -1.14
N LYS A 27 13.10 3.65 -1.61
CA LYS A 27 13.94 3.56 -2.80
C LYS A 27 13.14 3.96 -4.04
N PRO A 28 13.72 4.75 -4.97
CA PRO A 28 13.10 4.98 -6.26
C PRO A 28 13.12 3.68 -7.08
N VAL A 29 12.16 3.55 -7.99
CA VAL A 29 12.15 2.53 -9.03
C VAL A 29 12.07 3.24 -10.38
N GLY A 30 12.77 2.74 -11.39
CA GLY A 30 12.69 3.28 -12.75
C GLY A 30 11.57 2.65 -13.58
N ALA A 31 11.11 3.35 -14.63
CA ALA A 31 10.10 2.84 -15.57
C ALA A 31 10.46 1.47 -16.15
N LYS A 32 11.74 1.28 -16.53
CA LYS A 32 12.23 0.01 -17.08
C LYS A 32 12.23 -1.12 -16.04
N GLN A 33 12.69 -0.83 -14.82
CA GLN A 33 12.67 -1.82 -13.73
C GLN A 33 11.24 -2.22 -13.37
N LEU A 34 10.31 -1.26 -13.39
CA LEU A 34 8.89 -1.54 -13.22
C LEU A 34 8.35 -2.40 -14.36
N ALA A 35 8.65 -2.06 -15.62
CA ALA A 35 8.26 -2.86 -16.78
C ALA A 35 8.74 -4.30 -16.66
N ASP A 36 10.03 -4.49 -16.37
CA ASP A 36 10.66 -5.81 -16.25
C ASP A 36 10.08 -6.63 -15.07
N ALA A 37 9.43 -5.98 -14.09
CA ALA A 37 8.80 -6.63 -12.94
C ALA A 37 7.31 -6.95 -13.12
N LEU A 38 6.66 -6.42 -14.15
CA LEU A 38 5.26 -6.68 -14.48
C LEU A 38 5.15 -7.86 -15.45
N PRO A 39 4.18 -8.77 -15.26
CA PRO A 39 3.88 -9.82 -16.24
C PRO A 39 3.53 -9.23 -17.60
N ASP A 40 3.93 -9.91 -18.67
CA ASP A 40 3.64 -9.51 -20.05
C ASP A 40 2.14 -9.32 -20.31
N GLU A 41 1.29 -10.12 -19.66
CA GLU A 41 -0.17 -10.00 -19.74
C GLU A 41 -0.66 -8.65 -19.20
N LEU A 42 -0.19 -8.27 -18.01
CA LEU A 42 -0.54 -6.99 -17.40
C LEU A 42 0.06 -5.82 -18.19
N LEU A 43 1.27 -5.97 -18.73
CA LEU A 43 1.88 -4.97 -19.62
C LEU A 43 1.05 -4.80 -20.90
N ALA A 44 0.51 -5.88 -21.48
CA ALA A 44 -0.32 -5.83 -22.66
C ALA A 44 -1.66 -5.12 -22.38
N GLU A 45 -2.30 -5.41 -21.24
CA GLU A 45 -3.51 -4.72 -20.78
C GLU A 45 -3.25 -3.23 -20.55
N LEU A 46 -2.15 -2.91 -19.87
CA LEU A 46 -1.73 -1.53 -19.61
C LEU A 46 -1.41 -0.76 -20.90
N LYS A 47 -0.78 -1.42 -21.86
CA LYS A 47 -0.45 -0.83 -23.16
C LYS A 47 -1.72 -0.42 -23.89
N GLY A 48 -2.66 -1.34 -24.10
CA GLY A 48 -3.86 -1.08 -24.92
C GLY A 48 -3.48 -0.45 -26.26
N ASP A 49 -4.05 0.71 -26.59
CA ASP A 49 -3.77 1.45 -27.83
C ASP A 49 -2.55 2.40 -27.75
N LYS A 50 -1.79 2.39 -26.65
CA LYS A 50 -0.66 3.32 -26.44
C LYS A 50 0.53 2.96 -27.32
N SER A 51 1.20 3.98 -27.84
CA SER A 51 2.53 3.81 -28.43
C SER A 51 3.57 3.46 -27.36
N SER A 52 4.73 2.93 -27.79
CA SER A 52 5.83 2.62 -26.86
C SER A 52 6.26 3.84 -26.04
N ALA A 53 6.36 5.02 -26.67
CA ALA A 53 6.77 6.24 -25.98
C ALA A 53 5.73 6.73 -24.94
N GLU A 54 4.43 6.51 -25.21
CA GLU A 54 3.38 6.78 -24.23
C GLU A 54 3.41 5.78 -23.08
N MET A 55 3.68 4.52 -23.39
CA MET A 55 3.82 3.47 -22.38
C MET A 55 5.02 3.73 -21.44
N ASP A 56 6.16 4.14 -21.99
CA ASP A 56 7.34 4.51 -21.20
C ASP A 56 7.07 5.68 -20.25
N LYS A 57 6.37 6.71 -20.72
CA LYS A 57 5.96 7.86 -19.88
C LYS A 57 4.96 7.46 -18.81
N TYR A 58 4.01 6.59 -19.16
CA TYR A 58 3.01 6.08 -18.22
C TYR A 58 3.69 5.29 -17.10
N LEU A 59 4.58 4.36 -17.46
CA LEU A 59 5.34 3.57 -16.49
C LEU A 59 6.27 4.43 -15.64
N ALA A 60 6.89 5.47 -16.19
CA ALA A 60 7.67 6.43 -15.42
C ALA A 60 6.82 7.12 -14.35
N GLY A 61 5.63 7.60 -14.71
CA GLY A 61 4.70 8.20 -13.74
C GLY A 61 4.25 7.21 -12.67
N CYS A 62 3.98 5.96 -13.02
CA CYS A 62 3.68 4.92 -12.03
C CYS A 62 4.87 4.67 -11.09
N ALA A 63 6.07 4.60 -11.64
CA ALA A 63 7.30 4.34 -10.90
C ALA A 63 7.60 5.45 -9.87
N ASP A 64 7.26 6.70 -10.18
CA ASP A 64 7.40 7.84 -9.25
C ASP A 64 6.40 7.78 -8.08
N PHE A 65 5.20 7.25 -8.30
CA PHE A 65 4.13 7.24 -7.30
C PHE A 65 4.08 5.98 -6.43
N LEU A 66 4.49 4.81 -6.96
CA LEU A 66 4.44 3.54 -6.25
C LEU A 66 5.10 3.56 -4.87
N PRO A 67 6.31 4.12 -4.68
CA PRO A 67 6.98 4.11 -3.38
C PRO A 67 6.14 4.79 -2.28
N TYR A 68 5.58 5.96 -2.58
CA TYR A 68 4.72 6.71 -1.65
C TYR A 68 3.40 5.99 -1.39
N PHE A 69 2.84 5.36 -2.41
CA PHE A 69 1.58 4.65 -2.30
C PHE A 69 1.69 3.43 -1.36
N PHE A 70 2.78 2.67 -1.47
CA PHE A 70 3.04 1.54 -0.58
C PHE A 70 3.29 1.99 0.87
N ASP A 71 4.09 3.04 1.09
CA ASP A 71 4.36 3.59 2.43
C ASP A 71 3.07 3.96 3.18
N LYS A 72 2.10 4.59 2.49
CA LYS A 72 0.79 4.92 3.07
C LYS A 72 -0.05 3.71 3.42
N LEU A 73 0.14 2.58 2.74
CA LEU A 73 -0.58 1.34 3.00
C LEU A 73 0.11 0.46 4.05
N THR A 74 1.38 0.73 4.38
CA THR A 74 2.15 0.00 5.40
C THR A 74 2.59 0.90 6.56
N PRO A 75 1.66 1.60 7.25
CA PRO A 75 2.01 2.53 8.32
C PRO A 75 2.75 1.85 9.50
N ASP A 76 2.51 0.55 9.69
CA ASP A 76 3.13 -0.27 10.74
C ASP A 76 4.41 -0.98 10.31
N GLY A 77 4.86 -0.77 9.07
CA GLY A 77 6.08 -1.43 8.59
C GLY A 77 5.87 -2.85 8.08
N VAL A 78 4.61 -3.26 7.88
CA VAL A 78 4.21 -4.62 7.51
C VAL A 78 3.14 -4.54 6.44
N LEU A 79 3.23 -5.43 5.44
CA LEU A 79 2.11 -5.68 4.55
C LEU A 79 1.04 -6.44 5.34
N PRO A 80 -0.18 -5.90 5.46
CA PRO A 80 -1.26 -6.67 6.02
C PRO A 80 -1.52 -7.91 5.15
N ASP A 81 -1.65 -9.08 5.78
CA ASP A 81 -2.22 -10.28 5.14
C ASP A 81 -3.66 -9.98 4.66
N ASP A 82 -4.29 -10.86 3.87
CA ASP A 82 -5.66 -10.65 3.36
C ASP A 82 -6.67 -10.24 4.48
N ASP A 83 -6.54 -10.79 5.69
CA ASP A 83 -7.31 -10.38 6.88
C ASP A 83 -6.95 -8.96 7.38
N GLY A 84 -5.67 -8.60 7.34
CA GLY A 84 -5.21 -7.25 7.66
C GLY A 84 -5.68 -6.22 6.62
N LEU A 85 -5.78 -6.59 5.35
CA LEU A 85 -6.26 -5.73 4.27
C LEU A 85 -7.75 -5.43 4.43
N ARG A 86 -8.55 -6.45 4.81
CA ARG A 86 -9.97 -6.25 5.16
C ARG A 86 -10.13 -5.38 6.41
N SER A 87 -9.28 -5.58 7.42
CA SER A 87 -9.30 -4.78 8.65
C SER A 87 -8.92 -3.32 8.42
N LEU A 88 -7.95 -3.06 7.52
CA LEU A 88 -7.58 -1.72 7.10
C LEU A 88 -8.69 -1.07 6.28
N ALA A 89 -9.31 -1.81 5.35
CA ALA A 89 -10.46 -1.33 4.58
C ALA A 89 -11.67 -1.01 5.47
N GLU A 90 -11.93 -1.81 6.51
CA GLU A 90 -12.98 -1.56 7.50
C GLU A 90 -12.66 -0.36 8.41
N THR A 91 -11.37 -0.12 8.69
CA THR A 91 -10.91 1.04 9.47
C THR A 91 -10.96 2.34 8.66
N LEU A 92 -10.88 2.26 7.33
CA LEU A 92 -11.01 3.42 6.44
C LEU A 92 -12.48 3.77 6.12
N ASP A 93 -13.44 3.01 6.65
CA ASP A 93 -14.86 3.36 6.60
C ASP A 93 -15.14 4.58 7.53
N PRO A 94 -15.49 5.75 6.96
CA PRO A 94 -15.73 6.96 7.76
C PRO A 94 -16.92 6.82 8.72
N ALA A 95 -17.82 5.84 8.51
CA ALA A 95 -18.93 5.57 9.42
C ALA A 95 -18.52 4.79 10.67
N LYS A 96 -17.42 4.02 10.64
CA LYS A 96 -16.93 3.25 11.80
C LYS A 96 -15.85 3.95 12.62
N VAL A 97 -15.07 4.87 12.03
CA VAL A 97 -14.03 5.64 12.74
C VAL A 97 -14.61 6.48 13.88
N ALA A 98 -15.86 6.93 13.78
CA ALA A 98 -16.54 7.69 14.83
C ALA A 98 -16.93 6.85 16.07
N GLY A 99 -16.91 5.52 15.99
CA GLY A 99 -17.45 4.64 17.03
C GLY A 99 -16.48 4.25 18.17
N LYS A 100 -15.16 4.48 18.03
CA LYS A 100 -14.17 4.05 19.04
C LYS A 100 -13.63 5.16 19.97
N ALA A 101 -14.04 6.42 19.79
CA ALA A 101 -13.53 7.52 20.61
C ALA A 101 -14.22 7.68 21.99
N THR A 102 -15.26 6.90 22.32
CA THR A 102 -16.01 7.07 23.57
C THR A 102 -16.15 5.76 24.36
N ALA A 103 -15.03 5.14 24.74
CA ALA A 103 -15.05 4.00 25.69
C ALA A 103 -14.09 4.17 26.88
N GLY A 104 -13.61 5.39 27.14
CA GLY A 104 -12.59 5.66 28.16
C GLY A 104 -13.00 6.49 29.37
N VAL A 105 -14.23 7.03 29.47
CA VAL A 105 -14.60 7.96 30.56
C VAL A 105 -15.99 7.66 31.13
N LYS A 106 -16.16 6.53 31.86
CA LYS A 106 -17.16 6.45 32.96
C LYS A 106 -17.07 5.17 33.83
N GLN A 107 -15.88 4.82 34.31
CA GLN A 107 -15.78 3.90 35.46
C GLN A 107 -14.99 4.57 36.59
N ALA A 108 -15.51 5.69 37.08
CA ALA A 108 -15.04 6.36 38.29
C ALA A 108 -16.16 7.20 38.89
N ALA A 109 -17.19 6.54 39.45
CA ALA A 109 -18.14 7.17 40.38
C ALA A 109 -19.02 6.09 41.05
N SER A 110 -18.41 5.12 41.74
CA SER A 110 -19.14 4.23 42.66
C SER A 110 -18.20 3.77 43.77
N SER A 111 -17.70 4.72 44.55
CA SER A 111 -17.06 4.44 45.84
C SER A 111 -17.05 5.73 46.65
N LEU A 112 -18.16 6.03 47.31
CA LEU A 112 -18.17 6.65 48.63
C LEU A 112 -19.53 6.33 49.25
N GLY A 113 -19.61 5.15 49.86
CA GLY A 113 -20.49 4.97 51.00
C GLY A 113 -19.76 5.52 52.22
N LEU A 114 -20.37 6.49 52.87
CA LEU A 114 -20.63 6.48 54.30
C LEU A 114 -21.81 7.43 54.57
#